data_AF-A0A8S2ZU38-F1
#
_entry.id   AF-A0A8S2ZU38-F1
#
_cell.length_a   1.000
_cell.length_b   1.000
_cell.length_c   1.000
_cell.angle_alpha   90.00
_cell.angle_beta   90.00
_cell.angle_gamma   90.00
#
_symmetry.space_group_name_H-M   'P 1'
#
loop_
_entity.id
_entity.type
_entity.pdbx_description
1 polymer ?
#
loop_
_entity_poly.entity_id
_entity_poly.type
_entity_poly.pdbx_seq_one_letter_code
_entity_poly.pdbx_strand_id
1 'polypeptide(L)'
;IKEPTTDKLLPDPLPAPYQPPYTLAIEMSGILLNPEWTSETGWRYEKRPGLDYFLKEIGYPVYEVVIYTKETLWTATPVIDVMNAEHQIMYRLFRENTRFINGTYIKDLSRLNRDLKRIIFLDWDEAAYSLQPRNALHHLKRWNGNDD
;
A
#
# COMPACT_ATOMS: atom_id res chain seq x y z
N ILE A 1 -12.85 18.68 10.99
CA ILE A 1 -12.28 17.69 10.04
C ILE A 1 -13.45 16.81 9.63
N LYS A 2 -13.86 16.87 8.36
CA LYS A 2 -15.07 16.19 7.89
C LYS A 2 -14.74 14.70 7.74
N GLU A 3 -15.42 13.85 8.49
CA GLU A 3 -15.27 12.40 8.35
C GLU A 3 -15.65 11.98 6.93
N PRO A 4 -14.89 11.07 6.29
CA PRO A 4 -15.17 10.64 4.93
C PRO A 4 -16.53 9.94 4.87
N THR A 5 -17.32 10.28 3.86
CA THR A 5 -18.75 9.93 3.69
C THR A 5 -19.03 8.45 3.41
N THR A 6 -18.01 7.59 3.34
CA THR A 6 -18.18 6.17 3.00
C THR A 6 -17.38 5.30 3.98
N ASP A 7 -18.06 4.39 4.66
CA ASP A 7 -17.45 3.46 5.61
C ASP A 7 -16.52 2.43 4.96
N LYS A 8 -16.58 2.27 3.62
CA LYS A 8 -15.86 1.30 2.82
C LYS A 8 -14.86 2.01 1.89
N LEU A 9 -13.61 1.59 1.94
CA LEU A 9 -12.52 2.10 1.09
C LEU A 9 -12.41 1.36 -0.25
N LEU A 10 -12.80 0.08 -0.30
CA LEU A 10 -12.82 -0.71 -1.53
C LEU A 10 -14.26 -1.09 -1.91
N PRO A 11 -14.55 -1.27 -3.21
CA PRO A 11 -15.83 -1.79 -3.66
C PRO A 11 -16.09 -3.20 -3.13
N ASP A 12 -17.30 -3.70 -3.35
CA ASP A 12 -17.63 -5.08 -3.00
C ASP A 12 -16.76 -6.07 -3.81
N PRO A 13 -16.36 -7.21 -3.20
CA PRO A 13 -15.54 -8.22 -3.88
C PRO A 13 -16.18 -8.72 -5.17
N LEU A 14 -15.34 -9.14 -6.12
CA LEU A 14 -15.81 -9.74 -7.37
C LEU A 14 -16.53 -11.07 -7.10
N PRO A 15 -17.52 -11.45 -7.93
CA PRO A 15 -18.15 -12.76 -7.82
C PRO A 15 -17.14 -13.88 -8.08
N ALA A 16 -17.34 -15.03 -7.43
CA ALA A 16 -16.53 -16.21 -7.69
C ALA A 16 -16.61 -16.60 -9.19
N PRO A 17 -15.50 -17.01 -9.83
CA PRO A 17 -14.18 -17.30 -9.27
C PRO A 17 -13.16 -16.14 -9.37
N TYR A 18 -13.59 -14.91 -9.69
CA TYR A 18 -12.68 -13.84 -10.10
C TYR A 18 -11.99 -13.10 -8.94
N GLN A 19 -12.47 -13.25 -7.70
CA GLN A 19 -11.84 -12.61 -6.54
C GLN A 19 -10.64 -13.44 -6.06
N PRO A 20 -9.43 -12.83 -5.94
CA PRO A 20 -8.31 -13.49 -5.29
C PRO A 20 -8.63 -13.90 -3.84
N PRO A 21 -8.07 -15.02 -3.35
CA PRO A 21 -8.39 -15.54 -2.03
C PRO A 21 -7.95 -14.62 -0.88
N TYR A 22 -6.91 -13.82 -1.10
CA TYR A 22 -6.31 -12.92 -0.10
C TYR A 22 -6.09 -11.51 -0.68
N THR A 23 -6.17 -10.51 0.19
CA THR A 23 -5.82 -9.12 -0.13
C THR A 23 -4.46 -8.81 0.46
N LEU A 24 -3.54 -8.32 -0.37
CA LEU A 24 -2.21 -7.88 0.04
C LEU A 24 -2.15 -6.35 -0.05
N ALA A 25 -2.23 -5.69 1.10
CA ALA A 25 -2.10 -4.25 1.20
C ALA A 25 -0.63 -3.87 1.47
N ILE A 26 -0.10 -2.87 0.77
CA ILE A 26 1.34 -2.57 0.77
C ILE A 26 1.56 -1.05 0.84
N GLU A 27 2.40 -0.59 1.77
CA GLU A 27 2.98 0.77 1.70
C GLU A 27 3.98 0.84 0.54
N MET A 28 3.93 1.90 -0.28
CA MET A 28 4.88 2.03 -1.39
C MET A 28 6.25 2.51 -0.91
N SER A 29 6.29 3.55 -0.09
CA SER A 29 7.52 4.25 0.29
C SER A 29 8.21 3.51 1.43
N GLY A 30 9.45 3.08 1.22
CA GLY A 30 10.24 2.32 2.18
C GLY A 30 9.98 0.81 2.18
N ILE A 31 9.05 0.31 1.33
CA ILE A 31 8.89 -1.13 1.06
C ILE A 31 9.19 -1.45 -0.40
N LEU A 32 8.56 -0.74 -1.34
CA LEU A 32 8.69 -0.96 -2.79
C LEU A 32 9.61 0.07 -3.43
N LEU A 33 9.55 1.31 -2.96
CA LEU A 33 10.28 2.45 -3.52
C LEU A 33 11.01 3.24 -2.42
N ASN A 34 12.14 3.86 -2.76
CA ASN A 34 12.83 4.79 -1.88
C ASN A 34 12.74 6.21 -2.46
N PRO A 35 11.99 7.14 -1.84
CA PRO A 35 11.95 8.53 -2.26
C PRO A 35 13.22 9.26 -1.82
N GLU A 36 13.91 9.87 -2.78
CA GLU A 36 15.11 10.68 -2.57
C GLU A 36 14.88 12.09 -3.12
N TRP A 37 15.39 13.11 -2.41
CA TRP A 37 15.40 14.47 -2.92
C TRP A 37 16.84 14.99 -2.99
N THR A 38 17.19 15.58 -4.13
CA THR A 38 18.44 16.33 -4.30
C THR A 38 18.14 17.72 -4.87
N SER A 39 19.04 18.67 -4.64
CA SER A 39 18.92 20.02 -5.23
C SER A 39 19.01 20.03 -6.75
N GLU A 40 19.67 19.03 -7.34
CA GLU A 40 19.90 18.94 -8.79
C GLU A 40 18.72 18.32 -9.52
N THR A 41 18.10 17.29 -8.92
CA THR A 41 17.11 16.46 -9.61
C THR A 41 15.70 16.58 -9.04
N GLY A 42 15.54 17.23 -7.89
CA GLY A 42 14.31 17.21 -7.12
C GLY A 42 13.99 15.80 -6.61
N TRP A 43 12.69 15.49 -6.51
CA TRP A 43 12.21 14.19 -6.07
C TRP A 43 12.46 13.10 -7.12
N ARG A 44 13.12 12.02 -6.69
CA ARG A 44 13.30 10.77 -7.43
C ARG A 44 12.81 9.60 -6.58
N TYR A 45 12.40 8.54 -7.26
CA TYR A 45 11.94 7.30 -6.61
C TYR A 45 12.76 6.16 -7.17
N GLU A 46 13.57 5.56 -6.31
CA GLU A 46 14.35 4.38 -6.64
C GLU A 46 13.47 3.13 -6.49
N LYS A 47 13.52 2.23 -7.47
CA LYS A 47 12.78 0.96 -7.42
C LYS A 47 13.59 -0.06 -6.62
N ARG A 48 12.94 -0.74 -5.67
CA ARG A 48 13.58 -1.84 -4.96
C ARG A 48 14.01 -2.96 -5.93
N PRO A 49 15.23 -3.50 -5.81
CA PRO A 49 15.65 -4.63 -6.62
C PRO A 49 14.63 -5.78 -6.57
N GLY A 50 14.27 -6.32 -7.74
CA GLY A 50 13.28 -7.39 -7.86
C GLY A 50 11.81 -6.97 -7.77
N LEU A 51 11.49 -5.67 -7.65
CA LEU A 51 10.11 -5.17 -7.54
C LEU A 51 9.19 -5.67 -8.66
N ASP A 52 9.62 -5.61 -9.92
CA ASP A 52 8.79 -6.02 -11.05
C ASP A 52 8.48 -7.52 -11.02
N TYR A 53 9.50 -8.33 -10.72
CA TYR A 53 9.33 -9.77 -10.53
C TYR A 53 8.39 -10.07 -9.36
N PHE A 54 8.58 -9.40 -8.22
CA PHE A 54 7.72 -9.54 -7.07
C PHE A 54 6.26 -9.26 -7.41
N LEU A 55 5.95 -8.09 -7.99
CA LEU A 55 4.57 -7.72 -8.35
C LEU A 55 3.93 -8.71 -9.33
N LYS A 56 4.70 -9.26 -10.26
CA LYS A 56 4.22 -10.27 -11.21
C LYS A 56 3.85 -11.59 -10.51
N GLU A 57 4.65 -12.03 -9.55
CA GLU A 57 4.41 -13.29 -8.82
C GLU A 57 3.25 -13.17 -7.83
N ILE A 58 3.08 -12.01 -7.18
CA ILE A 58 2.00 -11.79 -6.19
C ILE A 58 0.69 -11.29 -6.81
N GLY A 59 0.71 -10.86 -8.07
CA GLY A 59 -0.44 -10.28 -8.76
C GLY A 59 -1.60 -11.27 -8.97
N TYR A 60 -2.56 -10.87 -9.80
CA TYR A 60 -3.71 -11.73 -10.10
C TYR A 60 -3.24 -13.06 -10.75
N PRO A 61 -3.77 -14.23 -10.34
CA PRO A 61 -4.91 -14.44 -9.42
C PRO A 61 -4.54 -14.71 -7.95
N VAL A 62 -3.27 -14.55 -7.56
CA VAL A 62 -2.77 -14.96 -6.23
C VAL A 62 -3.27 -14.02 -5.14
N TYR A 63 -3.01 -12.71 -5.29
CA TYR A 63 -3.50 -11.69 -4.38
C TYR A 63 -4.25 -10.58 -5.10
N GLU A 64 -5.20 -9.98 -4.38
CA GLU A 64 -5.69 -8.65 -4.68
C GLU A 64 -4.69 -7.64 -4.12
N VAL A 65 -3.85 -7.08 -4.99
CA VAL A 65 -2.79 -6.16 -4.59
C VAL A 65 -3.35 -4.74 -4.44
N VAL A 66 -3.16 -4.15 -3.25
CA VAL A 66 -3.63 -2.82 -2.90
C VAL A 66 -2.46 -1.97 -2.41
N ILE A 67 -2.19 -0.84 -3.06
CA ILE A 67 -1.30 0.16 -2.47
C ILE A 67 -2.07 0.92 -1.40
N TYR A 68 -1.54 0.98 -0.19
CA TYR A 68 -2.08 1.80 0.89
C TYR A 68 -0.95 2.65 1.49
N THR A 69 -0.78 3.84 0.94
CA THR A 69 0.34 4.73 1.24
C THR A 69 -0.07 5.93 2.10
N LYS A 70 0.87 6.45 2.89
CA LYS A 70 0.74 7.76 3.55
C LYS A 70 1.09 8.95 2.64
N GLU A 71 1.47 8.71 1.39
CA GLU A 71 1.62 9.76 0.37
C GLU A 71 0.25 10.28 -0.10
N THR A 72 0.20 11.53 -0.56
CA THR A 72 -1.04 12.10 -1.07
C THR A 72 -1.33 11.59 -2.48
N LEU A 73 -2.60 11.63 -2.89
CA LEU A 73 -3.00 11.22 -4.24
C LEU A 73 -2.16 11.88 -5.33
N TRP A 74 -1.88 13.17 -5.19
CA TRP A 74 -1.16 13.98 -6.17
C TRP A 74 0.33 13.60 -6.32
N THR A 75 0.99 13.20 -5.23
CA THR A 75 2.42 12.83 -5.27
C THR A 75 2.62 11.39 -5.70
N ALA A 76 1.76 10.48 -5.25
CA ALA A 76 1.93 9.05 -5.41
C ALA A 76 1.43 8.51 -6.75
N THR A 77 0.34 9.07 -7.29
CA THR A 77 -0.28 8.57 -8.54
C THR A 77 0.71 8.43 -9.71
N PRO A 78 1.48 9.47 -10.11
CA PRO A 78 2.38 9.35 -11.26
C PRO A 78 3.47 8.30 -11.03
N VAL A 79 3.92 8.13 -9.79
CA VAL A 79 4.93 7.14 -9.41
C VAL A 79 4.37 5.73 -9.51
N ILE A 80 3.16 5.51 -8.97
CA ILE A 80 2.48 4.21 -9.05
C ILE A 80 2.17 3.85 -10.50
N ASP A 81 1.77 4.80 -11.35
CA ASP A 81 1.50 4.54 -12.76
C ASP A 81 2.73 4.02 -13.50
N VAL A 82 3.90 4.61 -13.27
CA VAL A 82 5.17 4.14 -13.85
C VAL A 82 5.59 2.79 -13.27
N MET A 83 5.41 2.58 -11.97
CA MET A 83 5.75 1.33 -11.29
C MET A 83 4.85 0.16 -11.72
N ASN A 84 3.58 0.42 -12.01
CA ASN A 84 2.54 -0.58 -12.29
C ASN A 84 2.29 -0.78 -13.79
N ALA A 85 3.35 -0.84 -14.60
CA ALA A 85 3.24 -0.97 -16.05
C ALA A 85 2.53 -2.26 -16.50
N GLU A 86 2.63 -3.35 -15.71
CA GLU A 86 1.94 -4.63 -15.97
C GLU A 86 0.55 -4.73 -15.29
N HIS A 87 0.03 -3.64 -14.73
CA HIS A 87 -1.31 -3.57 -14.14
C HIS A 87 -1.63 -4.61 -13.04
N GLN A 88 -0.63 -4.99 -12.23
CA GLN A 88 -0.80 -5.94 -11.13
C GLN A 88 -1.50 -5.34 -9.90
N ILE A 89 -1.40 -4.01 -9.70
CA ILE A 89 -2.05 -3.29 -8.60
C ILE A 89 -3.51 -3.00 -8.96
N MET A 90 -4.45 -3.53 -8.17
CA MET A 90 -5.89 -3.39 -8.41
C MET A 90 -6.47 -2.12 -7.82
N TYR A 91 -6.04 -1.74 -6.61
CA TYR A 91 -6.55 -0.57 -5.91
C TYR A 91 -5.43 0.27 -5.30
N ARG A 92 -5.70 1.56 -5.15
CA ARG A 92 -4.76 2.56 -4.63
C ARG A 92 -5.48 3.40 -3.59
N LEU A 93 -4.93 3.41 -2.38
CA LEU A 93 -5.39 4.18 -1.24
C LEU A 93 -4.25 5.09 -0.79
N PHE A 94 -4.58 6.35 -0.57
CA PHE A 94 -3.63 7.41 -0.28
C PHE A 94 -3.84 7.95 1.14
N ARG A 95 -3.09 8.97 1.52
CA ARG A 95 -3.21 9.66 2.82
C ARG A 95 -4.65 10.04 3.13
N GLU A 96 -5.41 10.48 2.13
CA GLU A 96 -6.80 10.89 2.25
C GLU A 96 -7.73 9.76 2.72
N ASN A 97 -7.31 8.50 2.56
CA ASN A 97 -8.04 7.31 3.02
C ASN A 97 -7.64 6.86 4.43
N THR A 98 -6.63 7.48 5.04
CA THR A 98 -6.16 7.16 6.39
C THR A 98 -6.95 7.91 7.47
N ARG A 99 -6.91 7.40 8.70
CA ARG A 99 -7.46 8.07 9.89
C ARG A 99 -6.37 8.87 10.58
N PHE A 100 -6.61 10.15 10.81
CA PHE A 100 -5.68 10.98 11.57
C PHE A 100 -6.03 10.93 13.06
N ILE A 101 -5.22 10.22 13.86
CA ILE A 101 -5.44 9.99 15.29
C ILE A 101 -4.15 10.36 16.03
N ASN A 102 -4.25 11.26 17.02
CA ASN A 102 -3.13 11.69 17.87
C ASN A 102 -1.88 12.12 17.08
N GLY A 103 -2.05 12.84 15.97
CA GLY A 103 -0.94 13.32 15.15
C GLY A 103 -0.38 12.29 14.16
N THR A 104 -0.93 11.07 14.12
CA THR A 104 -0.45 9.99 13.26
C THR A 104 -1.52 9.58 12.24
N TYR A 105 -1.08 9.26 11.02
CA TYR A 105 -1.94 8.67 9.99
C TYR A 105 -1.99 7.16 10.16
N ILE A 106 -3.18 6.64 10.47
CA ILE A 106 -3.45 5.23 10.71
C ILE A 106 -4.23 4.65 9.54
N LYS A 107 -3.76 3.52 9.04
CA LYS A 107 -4.32 2.75 7.93
C LYS A 107 -5.26 1.68 8.51
N ASP A 108 -6.53 2.04 8.64
CA ASP A 108 -7.54 1.16 9.24
C ASP A 108 -7.97 0.06 8.25
N LEU A 109 -7.42 -1.15 8.40
CA LEU A 109 -7.68 -2.28 7.51
C LEU A 109 -9.15 -2.77 7.59
N SER A 110 -9.85 -2.48 8.69
CA SER A 110 -11.28 -2.83 8.82
C SER A 110 -12.16 -2.11 7.79
N ARG A 111 -11.65 -1.01 7.22
CA ARG A 111 -12.33 -0.20 6.21
C ARG A 111 -12.11 -0.70 4.78
N LEU A 112 -11.26 -1.71 4.56
CA LEU A 112 -11.00 -2.26 3.23
C LEU A 112 -12.17 -3.05 2.65
N ASN A 113 -13.28 -3.27 3.38
CA ASN A 113 -14.40 -4.09 2.89
C ASN A 113 -13.94 -5.50 2.49
N ARG A 114 -13.02 -6.08 3.28
CA ARG A 114 -12.47 -7.44 3.13
C ARG A 114 -12.48 -8.13 4.48
N ASP A 115 -12.51 -9.46 4.50
CA ASP A 115 -12.36 -10.22 5.75
C ASP A 115 -10.95 -10.01 6.30
N LEU A 116 -10.83 -9.44 7.50
CA LEU A 116 -9.55 -9.23 8.17
C LEU A 116 -8.72 -10.52 8.29
N LYS A 117 -9.33 -11.71 8.33
CA LYS A 117 -8.58 -12.98 8.35
C LYS A 117 -7.84 -13.28 7.05
N ARG A 118 -8.14 -12.54 5.98
CA ARG A 118 -7.60 -12.71 4.62
C ARG A 118 -6.80 -11.50 4.13
N ILE A 119 -6.49 -10.56 5.02
CA ILE A 119 -5.69 -9.38 4.70
C ILE A 119 -4.28 -9.58 5.26
N ILE A 120 -3.28 -9.39 4.42
CA ILE A 120 -1.87 -9.27 4.81
C ILE A 120 -1.45 -7.83 4.53
N PHE A 121 -0.74 -7.22 5.48
CA PHE A 121 -0.29 -5.84 5.36
C PHE A 121 1.25 -5.72 5.44
N LEU A 122 1.84 -5.03 4.47
CA LEU A 122 3.26 -4.76 4.39
C LEU A 122 3.51 -3.27 4.62
N ASP A 123 4.00 -2.94 5.81
CA ASP A 123 4.37 -1.58 6.18
C ASP A 123 5.50 -1.63 7.21
N TRP A 124 6.46 -0.72 7.09
CA TRP A 124 7.59 -0.62 8.01
C TRP A 124 7.24 0.25 9.23
N ASP A 125 6.18 1.05 9.15
CA ASP A 125 5.75 1.98 10.19
C ASP A 125 4.70 1.32 11.10
N GLU A 126 5.13 0.81 12.26
CA GLU A 126 4.26 0.16 13.25
C GLU A 126 3.07 1.02 13.69
N ALA A 127 3.23 2.35 13.70
CA ALA A 127 2.16 3.25 14.10
C ALA A 127 1.02 3.27 13.06
N ALA A 128 1.34 3.06 11.78
CA ALA A 128 0.38 3.10 10.68
C ALA A 128 -0.64 1.94 10.76
N TYR A 129 -0.28 0.79 11.33
CA TYR A 129 -1.16 -0.38 11.46
C TYR A 129 -1.53 -0.73 12.90
N SER A 130 -1.40 0.23 13.81
CA SER A 130 -1.66 0.06 15.25
C SER A 130 -3.06 -0.48 15.59
N LEU A 131 -4.06 -0.33 14.71
CA LEU A 131 -5.41 -0.88 14.90
C LEU A 131 -5.53 -2.38 14.56
N GLN A 132 -4.66 -2.91 13.69
CA GLN A 132 -4.68 -4.30 13.24
C GLN A 132 -3.26 -4.92 13.15
N PRO A 133 -2.48 -4.93 14.25
CA PRO A 133 -1.09 -5.40 14.23
C PRO A 133 -0.93 -6.85 13.78
N ARG A 134 -1.93 -7.71 14.04
CA ARG A 134 -1.92 -9.14 13.66
C ARG A 134 -1.93 -9.37 12.14
N ASN A 135 -2.32 -8.37 11.36
CA ASN A 135 -2.35 -8.45 9.90
C ASN A 135 -1.03 -8.02 9.25
N ALA A 136 -0.18 -7.32 10.00
CA ALA A 136 1.07 -6.77 9.49
C ALA A 136 2.23 -7.76 9.64
N LEU A 137 3.15 -7.76 8.68
CA LEU A 137 4.44 -8.39 8.89
C LEU A 137 5.29 -7.53 9.84
N HIS A 138 5.48 -8.02 11.05
CA HIS A 138 6.30 -7.35 12.05
C HIS A 138 7.78 -7.28 11.64
N HIS A 139 8.46 -6.24 12.12
CA HIS A 139 9.90 -6.03 11.94
C HIS A 139 10.37 -5.85 10.48
N LEU A 140 9.48 -5.41 9.59
CA LEU A 140 9.90 -4.90 8.29
C LEU A 140 10.74 -3.64 8.47
N LYS A 141 12.00 -3.70 8.08
CA LYS A 141 12.87 -2.52 8.06
C LYS A 141 12.49 -1.64 6.87
N ARG A 142 12.48 -0.33 7.12
CA ARG A 142 12.39 0.65 6.03
C ARG A 142 13.60 0.47 5.10
N TRP A 143 13.31 0.24 3.84
CA TRP A 143 14.31 0.22 2.77
C TRP A 143 14.66 1.66 2.38
N ASN A 144 15.96 1.97 2.32
CA ASN A 144 16.47 3.33 2.09
C ASN A 144 17.30 3.45 0.79
N GLY A 145 17.12 2.54 -0.17
CA GLY A 145 17.81 2.56 -1.47
C GLY A 145 19.03 1.63 -1.57
N ASN A 146 19.43 1.00 -0.47
CA ASN A 146 20.59 0.11 -0.44
C ASN A 146 20.24 -1.26 -1.03
N ASP A 147 21.17 -1.96 -1.69
CA ASP A 147 20.94 -3.30 -2.27
C ASP A 147 20.77 -4.44 -1.23
N ASP A 148 20.60 -4.12 0.06
CA ASP A 148 20.55 -5.08 1.19
C ASP A 148 19.12 -5.54 1.58
#